data_AF-A0A8T2QAS6-F1
#
_entry.id   AF-A0A8T2QAS6-F1
#
_cell.length_a   1.000
_cell.length_b   1.000
_cell.length_c   1.000
_cell.angle_alpha   90.00
_cell.angle_beta   90.00
_cell.angle_gamma   90.00
#
_symmetry.space_group_name_H-M   'P 1'
#
loop_
_entity.id
_entity.type
_entity.pdbx_description
1 polymer ?
#
loop_
_entity_poly.entity_id
_entity_poly.type
_entity_poly.pdbx_seq_one_letter_code
_entity_poly.pdbx_strand_id
1 'polypeptide(L)'
;MAVKYVNPVTKLCVIRCSRTEYEKVWAAVTFITNMRGCPLFFNLLDLSGNIRCCRSVTLEYDKAKIELLKLSSAKNQITPAQLLAASSCLEKISQLEM
;
A
#
# COMPACT_ATOMS: atom_id res chain seq x y z
N MET A 1 -12.03 -6.79 10.86
CA MET A 1 -11.21 -6.06 9.88
C MET A 1 -9.82 -5.83 10.45
N ALA A 2 -8.74 -6.02 9.68
CA ALA A 2 -7.37 -5.78 10.12
C ALA A 2 -6.51 -5.22 8.99
N VAL A 3 -5.64 -4.24 9.29
CA VAL A 3 -4.63 -3.74 8.36
C VAL A 3 -3.41 -4.67 8.45
N LYS A 4 -3.07 -5.33 7.34
CA LYS A 4 -1.99 -6.32 7.30
C LYS A 4 -0.67 -5.72 6.82
N TYR A 5 -0.73 -4.70 5.98
CA TYR A 5 0.45 -4.06 5.41
C TYR A 5 0.21 -2.57 5.22
N VAL A 6 1.21 -1.76 5.52
CA VAL A 6 1.26 -0.34 5.17
C VAL A 6 2.70 0.00 4.81
N ASN A 7 2.87 0.59 3.62
CA ASN A 7 4.12 1.21 3.23
C ASN A 7 3.92 2.73 3.20
N PRO A 8 4.49 3.49 4.16
CA PRO A 8 4.33 4.93 4.20
C PRO A 8 5.07 5.65 3.05
N VAL A 9 6.04 4.99 2.41
CA VAL A 9 6.85 5.56 1.33
C VAL A 9 6.10 5.47 0.00
N THR A 10 5.60 4.28 -0.34
CA THR A 10 4.80 4.09 -1.58
C THR A 10 3.33 4.45 -1.41
N LYS A 11 2.89 4.69 -0.16
CA LYS A 11 1.50 4.99 0.24
C LYS A 11 0.53 3.84 -0.05
N LEU A 12 1.04 2.61 -0.11
CA LEU A 12 0.24 1.41 -0.32
C LEU A 12 -0.19 0.81 1.02
N CYS A 13 -1.42 0.31 1.10
CA CYS A 13 -1.89 -0.45 2.25
C CYS A 13 -2.71 -1.67 1.81
N VAL A 14 -2.70 -2.72 2.64
CA VAL A 14 -3.51 -3.94 2.44
C VAL A 14 -4.41 -4.13 3.64
N ILE A 15 -5.72 -4.12 3.39
CA ILE A 15 -6.76 -4.30 4.40
C ILE A 15 -7.40 -5.66 4.21
N ARG A 16 -7.41 -6.47 5.27
CA ARG A 16 -8.14 -7.73 5.33
C ARG A 16 -9.49 -7.52 6.02
N CYS A 17 -10.55 -7.95 5.35
CA CYS A 17 -11.92 -7.91 5.85
C CYS A 17 -12.65 -9.22 5.57
N SER A 18 -13.82 -9.41 6.19
CA SER A 18 -14.71 -10.53 5.86
C SER A 18 -15.32 -10.33 4.48
N ARG A 19 -15.62 -11.44 3.77
CA ARG A 19 -16.33 -11.41 2.47
C ARG A 19 -17.75 -10.82 2.57
N THR A 20 -18.34 -10.77 3.76
CA THR A 20 -19.65 -10.13 3.97
C THR A 20 -19.56 -8.62 4.22
N GLU A 21 -18.37 -8.12 4.55
CA GLU A 21 -18.16 -6.73 5.00
C GLU A 21 -17.31 -5.91 4.02
N TYR A 22 -16.70 -6.52 3.00
CA TYR A 22 -15.77 -5.82 2.11
C TYR A 22 -16.41 -4.63 1.40
N GLU A 23 -17.69 -4.70 1.03
CA GLU A 23 -18.41 -3.59 0.38
C GLU A 23 -18.54 -2.39 1.32
N LYS A 24 -18.83 -2.64 2.60
CA LYS A 24 -18.91 -1.58 3.62
C LYS A 24 -17.55 -0.94 3.84
N VAL A 25 -16.49 -1.74 3.88
CA VAL A 25 -15.12 -1.24 4.02
C VAL A 25 -14.71 -0.43 2.79
N TRP A 26 -14.99 -0.92 1.58
CA TRP A 26 -14.67 -0.22 0.34
C TRP A 26 -15.42 1.12 0.26
N ALA A 27 -16.72 1.14 0.56
CA ALA A 27 -17.50 2.37 0.63
C ALA A 27 -16.98 3.33 1.71
N ALA A 28 -16.63 2.84 2.90
CA ALA A 28 -16.08 3.69 3.95
C ALA A 28 -14.75 4.34 3.54
N VAL A 29 -13.90 3.61 2.80
CA VAL A 29 -12.60 4.09 2.32
C VAL A 29 -12.76 5.22 1.31
N THR A 30 -13.78 5.21 0.45
CA THR A 30 -14.01 6.29 -0.52
C THR A 30 -14.47 7.60 0.12
N PHE A 31 -15.05 7.55 1.32
CA PHE A 31 -15.41 8.74 2.09
C PHE A 31 -14.25 9.41 2.81
N ILE A 32 -13.07 8.77 2.87
CA ILE A 32 -11.90 9.37 3.51
C ILE A 32 -11.27 10.36 2.53
N THR A 33 -11.66 11.64 2.65
CA THR A 33 -11.18 12.73 1.78
C THR A 33 -10.07 13.56 2.40
N ASN A 34 -9.90 13.49 3.73
CA ASN A 34 -8.91 14.27 4.45
C ASN A 34 -8.31 13.45 5.60
N MET A 35 -6.98 13.44 5.69
CA MET A 35 -6.27 12.92 6.85
C MET A 35 -5.26 13.95 7.33
N ARG A 36 -5.40 14.38 8.58
CA ARG A 36 -4.50 15.36 9.23
C ARG A 36 -4.32 16.66 8.45
N GLY A 37 -5.39 17.13 7.79
CA GLY A 37 -5.35 18.36 7.00
C GLY A 37 -4.85 18.18 5.56
N CYS A 38 -4.44 16.98 5.16
CA CYS A 38 -4.03 16.68 3.79
C CYS A 38 -5.21 16.05 3.02
N PRO A 39 -5.64 16.65 1.90
CA PRO A 39 -6.62 16.02 1.03
C PRO A 39 -6.02 14.77 0.39
N LEU A 40 -6.78 13.68 0.38
CA LEU A 40 -6.34 12.42 -0.21
C LEU A 40 -7.52 11.64 -0.77
N PHE A 41 -7.19 10.68 -1.63
CA PHE A 41 -8.12 9.71 -2.18
C PHE A 41 -7.44 8.35 -2.20
N PHE A 42 -8.20 7.30 -1.91
CA PHE A 42 -7.71 5.93 -1.99
C PHE A 42 -8.08 5.32 -3.33
N ASN A 43 -7.07 4.88 -4.07
CA ASN A 43 -7.28 4.08 -5.27
C ASN A 43 -7.31 2.61 -4.89
N LEU A 44 -8.35 1.91 -5.36
CA LEU A 44 -8.38 0.46 -5.28
C LEU A 44 -7.40 -0.11 -6.31
N LEU A 45 -6.43 -0.90 -5.85
CA LEU A 45 -5.47 -1.59 -6.70
C LEU A 45 -5.93 -3.00 -7.07
N ASP A 46 -6.31 -3.79 -6.07
CA ASP A 46 -6.76 -5.18 -6.23
C ASP A 46 -7.77 -5.54 -5.13
N LEU A 47 -8.77 -6.35 -5.50
CA LEU A 47 -9.76 -6.94 -4.60
C LEU A 47 -9.76 -8.45 -4.83
N SER A 48 -9.03 -9.19 -3.99
CA SER A 48 -8.89 -10.63 -4.14
C SER A 48 -9.19 -11.38 -2.85
N GLY A 49 -9.87 -12.53 -2.98
CA GLY A 49 -10.13 -13.44 -1.86
C GLY A 49 -8.96 -14.38 -1.53
N ASN A 50 -7.88 -14.30 -2.30
CA ASN A 50 -6.70 -15.14 -2.16
C ASN A 50 -5.48 -14.28 -1.79
N ILE A 51 -4.99 -14.46 -0.56
CA ILE A 51 -3.85 -13.72 -0.02
C ILE A 51 -2.59 -13.85 -0.88
N ARG A 52 -2.40 -14.99 -1.55
CA ARG A 52 -1.23 -15.21 -2.43
C ARG A 52 -1.29 -14.30 -3.66
N CYS A 53 -2.47 -14.17 -4.26
CA CYS A 53 -2.67 -13.29 -5.42
C CYS A 53 -2.49 -11.82 -5.03
N CYS A 54 -3.13 -11.41 -3.92
CA CYS A 54 -2.98 -10.07 -3.35
C CYS A 54 -1.52 -9.73 -3.06
N ARG A 55 -0.76 -10.67 -2.48
CA ARG A 55 0.65 -10.50 -2.15
C ARG A 55 1.51 -10.31 -3.40
N SER A 56 1.30 -11.09 -4.45
CA SER A 56 2.05 -10.95 -5.71
C SER A 56 1.79 -9.59 -6.35
N VAL A 57 0.53 -9.16 -6.47
CA VAL A 57 0.17 -7.86 -7.04
C VAL A 57 0.72 -6.70 -6.20
N THR A 58 0.60 -6.81 -4.87
CA THR A 58 1.14 -5.83 -3.93
C THR A 58 2.65 -5.70 -4.08
N LEU A 59 3.37 -6.82 -4.17
CA LEU A 59 4.83 -6.85 -4.29
C LEU A 59 5.31 -6.28 -5.63
N GLU A 60 4.63 -6.61 -6.72
CA GLU A 60 4.94 -6.09 -8.06
C GLU A 60 4.73 -4.57 -8.11
N TYR A 61 3.58 -4.10 -7.61
CA TYR A 61 3.28 -2.67 -7.55
C TYR A 61 4.28 -1.90 -6.69
N ASP A 62 4.60 -2.41 -5.49
CA ASP A 62 5.50 -1.73 -4.55
C ASP A 62 6.92 -1.61 -5.15
N LYS A 63 7.41 -2.67 -5.81
CA LYS A 63 8.69 -2.64 -6.54
C LYS A 63 8.69 -1.62 -7.67
N ALA A 64 7.68 -1.65 -8.55
CA ALA A 64 7.56 -0.72 -9.65
C ALA A 64 7.47 0.73 -9.15
N LYS A 65 6.74 0.97 -8.05
CA LYS A 65 6.63 2.29 -7.43
C LYS A 65 7.97 2.76 -6.86
N ILE A 66 8.70 1.89 -6.16
CA ILE A 66 10.03 2.21 -5.62
C ILE A 66 11.01 2.53 -6.75
N GLU A 67 10.98 1.79 -7.86
CA GLU A 67 11.81 2.07 -9.03
C GLU A 67 11.49 3.43 -9.66
N LEU A 68 10.20 3.74 -9.85
CA LEU A 68 9.75 5.05 -10.32
C LEU A 68 10.21 6.18 -9.39
N LEU A 69 10.15 5.95 -8.08
CA LEU A 69 10.63 6.88 -7.07
C LEU A 69 12.15 7.09 -7.17
N LYS A 70 12.94 6.02 -7.36
CA LYS A 70 14.40 6.11 -7.59
C LYS A 70 14.74 6.94 -8.83
N LEU A 71 14.01 6.74 -9.93
CA LEU A 71 14.19 7.52 -11.16
C LEU A 71 13.81 9.00 -10.96
N SER A 72 12.78 9.25 -10.15
CA SER A 72 12.30 10.59 -9.81
C SER A 72 13.20 11.32 -8.80
N SER A 73 14.15 10.64 -8.15
CA SER A 73 15.11 11.22 -7.21
C SER A 73 15.98 12.33 -7.80
N ALA A 74 16.06 12.44 -9.13
CA ALA A 74 16.68 13.58 -9.81
C ALA A 74 16.01 14.94 -9.50
N LYS A 75 14.80 14.96 -8.91
CA LYS A 75 14.04 16.16 -8.52
C LYS A 75 13.96 16.46 -7.01
N ASN A 76 14.87 15.91 -6.20
CA ASN A 76 15.09 16.35 -4.81
C ASN A 76 14.01 16.01 -3.75
N GLN A 77 13.13 15.02 -3.98
CA GLN A 77 12.03 14.72 -3.04
C GLN A 77 12.24 13.51 -2.12
N ILE A 78 13.29 12.71 -2.28
CA ILE A 78 13.43 11.42 -1.56
C ILE A 78 14.77 11.35 -0.85
N THR A 79 14.71 11.36 0.49
CA THR A 79 15.87 11.14 1.35
C THR A 79 16.31 9.66 1.22
N PRO A 80 17.62 9.35 1.19
CA PRO A 80 18.11 7.96 1.18
C PRO A 80 17.54 7.10 2.31
N ALA A 81 17.19 7.71 3.45
CA ALA A 81 16.49 7.07 4.56
C ALA A 81 15.11 6.51 4.18
N GLN A 82 14.34 7.20 3.33
CA GLN A 82 13.03 6.71 2.87
C GLN A 82 13.19 5.54 1.89
N LEU A 83 14.26 5.54 1.09
CA LEU A 83 14.54 4.43 0.20
C LEU A 83 14.93 3.15 0.98
N LEU A 84 15.73 3.30 2.03
CA LEU A 84 16.05 2.22 2.94
C LEU A 84 14.81 1.69 3.68
N ALA A 85 13.95 2.61 4.14
CA ALA A 85 12.69 2.25 4.79
C ALA A 85 11.74 1.49 3.84
N ALA A 86 11.66 1.89 2.57
CA ALA A 86 10.87 1.19 1.57
C ALA A 86 11.39 -0.23 1.32
N SER A 87 12.71 -0.40 1.22
CA SER A 87 13.35 -1.73 1.08
C SER A 87 13.06 -2.63 2.29
N SER A 88 13.10 -2.09 3.52
CA SER A 88 12.71 -2.85 4.72
C SER A 88 11.21 -3.20 4.74
N CYS A 89 10.35 -2.36 4.17
CA CYS A 89 8.93 -2.67 4.03
C CYS A 89 8.66 -3.77 2.99
N LEU A 90 9.49 -3.91 1.95
CA LEU A 90 9.39 -5.02 1.00
C LEU A 90 9.63 -6.38 1.68
N GLU A 91 10.57 -6.45 2.62
CA GLU A 91 10.81 -7.66 3.41
C GLU A 91 9.58 -8.02 4.26
N LYS A 92 8.86 -7.03 4.77
CA LYS A 92 7.61 -7.27 5.52
C LYS A 92 6.47 -7.78 4.64
N ILE A 93 6.44 -7.45 3.34
CA ILE A 93 5.50 -8.06 2.39
C ILE A 93 5.76 -9.57 2.31
N SER A 94 7.02 -10.00 2.39
CA SER A 94 7.36 -11.42 2.35
C SER A 94 6.88 -12.18 3.59
N GLN A 95 6.65 -11.47 4.70
CA GLN A 95 6.08 -12.00 5.93
C GLN A 95 4.55 -11.90 5.98
N LEU A 96 3.90 -11.40 4.91
CA LEU A 96 2.45 -11.50 4.75
C LEU A 96 2.10 -12.96 4.47
N GLU A 97 1.98 -13.76 5.53
CA GLU A 97 1.41 -15.11 5.48
C GLU A 97 0.31 -15.31 6.53
N MET A 98 -0.74 -16.01 6.05
CA MET A 98 -1.94 -16.61 6.66
C MET A 98 -2.70 -15.90 7.79
#